data_AF-A0A1H5LHP2-F1
#
_entry.id   AF-A0A1H5LHP2-F1
#
_cell.length_a   1.000
_cell.length_b   1.000
_cell.length_c   1.000
_cell.angle_alpha   90.00
_cell.angle_beta   90.00
_cell.angle_gamma   90.00
#
_symmetry.space_group_name_H-M   'P 1'
#
loop_
_entity.id
_entity.type
_entity.pdbx_description
1 polymer ?
#
loop_
_entity_poly.entity_id
_entity_poly.type
_entity_poly.pdbx_seq_one_letter_code
_entity_poly.pdbx_strand_id
1 'polypeptide(L)'
;MADRETDRWSDQGDPAKARRLAWMWVSFAGIACGGAGLAWLAWWVAQVRHYEDNWRGFDEHDGFPWVFVALCAVAGVWSLFVALRQWARARYLAQGGGP
;
A
#
# COMPACT_ATOMS: atom_id res chain seq x y z
N MET A 1 -33.72 11.32 10.18
CA MET A 1 -33.32 9.89 10.24
C MET A 1 -32.51 9.64 8.98
N ALA A 2 -31.19 9.83 9.07
CA ALA A 2 -30.31 9.58 7.93
C ALA A 2 -30.24 8.07 7.74
N ASP A 3 -30.51 7.61 6.51
CA ASP A 3 -30.30 6.25 6.09
C ASP A 3 -28.94 5.78 6.59
N ARG A 4 -28.94 4.68 7.35
CA ARG A 4 -27.74 3.87 7.57
C ARG A 4 -27.41 3.20 6.24
N GLU A 5 -26.99 4.00 5.27
CA GLU A 5 -26.27 3.52 4.12
C GLU A 5 -25.15 2.65 4.68
N THR A 6 -25.23 1.37 4.36
CA THR A 6 -24.27 0.34 4.72
C THR A 6 -22.91 0.78 4.23
N ASP A 7 -22.15 1.48 5.07
CA ASP A 7 -20.83 1.96 4.73
C ASP A 7 -19.95 0.74 4.45
N ARG A 8 -19.71 0.47 3.16
CA ARG A 8 -18.98 -0.72 2.73
C ARG A 8 -17.53 -0.73 3.23
N TRP A 9 -17.07 0.43 3.71
CA TRP A 9 -15.74 0.65 4.27
C TRP A 9 -15.70 0.44 5.78
N SER A 10 -16.85 0.19 6.42
CA SER A 10 -16.97 -0.16 7.84
C SER A 10 -17.03 -1.67 8.04
N ASP A 11 -16.30 -2.18 9.04
CA ASP A 11 -16.34 -3.59 9.46
C ASP A 11 -17.68 -3.98 10.10
N GLN A 12 -18.52 -3.00 10.48
CA GLN A 12 -19.85 -3.20 11.11
C GLN A 12 -19.81 -4.12 12.34
N GLY A 13 -18.64 -4.26 12.99
CA GLY A 13 -18.43 -5.19 14.10
C GLY A 13 -18.30 -6.68 13.69
N ASP A 14 -18.24 -6.98 12.40
CA ASP A 14 -18.07 -8.35 11.89
C ASP A 14 -16.56 -8.68 11.68
N PRO A 15 -16.01 -9.70 12.38
CA PRO A 15 -14.61 -10.08 12.25
C PRO A 15 -14.23 -10.55 10.83
N ALA A 16 -15.17 -11.11 10.06
CA ALA A 16 -14.91 -11.54 8.69
C ALA A 16 -14.73 -10.33 7.75
N LYS A 17 -15.54 -9.28 7.92
CA LYS A 17 -15.42 -8.03 7.15
C LYS A 17 -14.13 -7.28 7.49
N ALA A 18 -13.78 -7.18 8.77
CA ALA A 18 -12.52 -6.58 9.23
C ALA A 18 -11.30 -7.29 8.60
N ARG A 19 -11.31 -8.63 8.54
CA ARG A 19 -10.23 -9.41 7.92
C ARG A 19 -10.15 -9.20 6.41
N ARG A 20 -11.30 -9.07 5.72
CA ARG A 20 -11.34 -8.80 4.28
C ARG A 20 -10.81 -7.41 3.94
N LEU A 21 -11.16 -6.41 4.76
CA LEU A 21 -10.62 -5.05 4.66
C LEU A 21 -9.11 -5.05 4.89
N ALA A 22 -8.61 -5.81 5.87
CA ALA A 22 -7.19 -5.95 6.11
C ALA A 22 -6.45 -6.55 4.91
N TRP A 23 -6.99 -7.58 4.27
CA TRP A 23 -6.42 -8.15 3.04
C TRP A 23 -6.37 -7.16 1.88
N MET A 24 -7.42 -6.33 1.72
CA MET A 24 -7.43 -5.27 0.70
C MET A 24 -6.27 -4.29 0.91
N TRP A 25 -6.02 -3.86 2.15
CA TRP A 25 -4.91 -2.97 2.49
C TRP A 25 -3.54 -3.64 2.32
N VAL A 26 -3.42 -4.94 2.59
CA VAL A 26 -2.20 -5.72 2.28
C VAL A 26 -1.95 -5.77 0.78
N SER A 27 -2.97 -6.02 -0.04
CA SER A 27 -2.82 -6.02 -1.50
C SER A 27 -2.40 -4.64 -2.01
N PHE A 28 -2.99 -3.57 -1.48
CA PHE A 28 -2.60 -2.20 -1.84
C PHE A 28 -1.14 -1.91 -1.46
N ALA A 29 -0.71 -2.33 -0.27
CA ALA A 29 0.68 -2.22 0.14
C ALA A 29 1.63 -3.00 -0.78
N GLY A 30 1.25 -4.24 -1.15
CA GLY A 30 2.02 -5.07 -2.07
C GLY A 30 2.19 -4.41 -3.45
N ILE A 31 1.13 -3.83 -4.00
CA ILE A 31 1.18 -3.11 -5.28
C ILE A 31 2.04 -1.85 -5.18
N ALA A 32 1.88 -1.06 -4.11
CA ALA A 32 2.64 0.17 -3.92
C ALA A 32 4.14 -0.12 -3.74
N CYS A 33 4.50 -1.06 -2.85
CA CYS A 33 5.89 -1.48 -2.67
C CYS A 33 6.45 -2.18 -3.91
N GLY A 34 5.65 -2.98 -4.61
CA GLY A 34 6.04 -3.64 -5.85
C GLY A 34 6.34 -2.64 -6.97
N GLY A 35 5.49 -1.62 -7.13
CA GLY A 35 5.72 -0.52 -8.07
C GLY A 35 6.97 0.30 -7.75
N ALA A 36 7.19 0.61 -6.46
CA ALA A 36 8.41 1.27 -5.99
C ALA A 36 9.66 0.43 -6.27
N GLY A 37 9.62 -0.88 -5.97
CA GLY A 37 10.72 -1.81 -6.21
C GLY A 37 11.04 -1.99 -7.69
N LEU A 38 10.01 -2.10 -8.55
CA LEU A 38 10.20 -2.17 -10.01
C LEU A 38 10.80 -0.90 -10.58
N ALA A 39 10.33 0.28 -10.13
CA ALA A 39 10.90 1.56 -10.54
C ALA A 39 12.37 1.68 -10.11
N TRP A 40 12.69 1.34 -8.86
CA TRP A 40 14.07 1.34 -8.36
C TRP A 40 14.97 0.32 -9.08
N LEU A 41 14.48 -0.89 -9.36
CA LEU A 41 15.23 -1.91 -10.09
C LEU A 41 15.48 -1.50 -11.54
N ALA A 42 14.49 -0.90 -12.20
CA ALA A 42 14.66 -0.35 -13.54
C ALA A 42 15.78 0.70 -13.57
N TRP A 43 15.86 1.55 -12.52
CA TRP A 43 16.93 2.55 -12.40
C TRP A 43 18.29 1.93 -12.27
N TRP A 44 18.41 0.99 -11.33
CA TRP A 44 19.63 0.26 -11.09
C TRP A 44 20.13 -0.41 -12.38
N VAL A 45 19.25 -1.06 -13.12
CA VAL A 45 19.58 -1.70 -14.40
C VAL A 45 20.02 -0.67 -15.46
N ALA A 46 19.37 0.49 -15.52
CA ALA A 46 19.74 1.56 -16.45
C ALA A 46 21.15 2.09 -16.18
N GLN A 47 21.50 2.31 -14.91
CA GLN A 47 22.81 2.77 -14.46
C GLN A 47 23.91 1.72 -14.70
N VAL A 48 23.67 0.45 -14.35
CA VAL A 48 24.64 -0.65 -14.53
C VAL A 48 24.94 -0.94 -16.01
N ARG A 49 24.00 -0.63 -16.92
CA ARG A 49 24.11 -0.94 -18.35
C ARG A 49 24.38 0.28 -19.22
N HIS A 50 24.61 1.46 -18.62
CA HIS A 50 24.82 2.74 -19.32
C HIS A 50 23.70 3.05 -20.33
N TYR A 51 22.44 2.79 -19.96
CA TYR A 51 21.26 3.14 -20.78
C TYR A 51 20.71 4.55 -20.47
N GLU A 52 21.47 5.36 -19.75
CA GLU A 52 21.10 6.69 -19.26
C GLU A 52 20.61 7.61 -20.40
N ASP A 53 21.25 7.53 -21.57
CA ASP A 53 20.91 8.35 -22.75
C ASP A 53 19.62 7.92 -23.49
N ASN A 54 19.12 6.70 -23.27
CA ASN A 54 18.00 6.14 -24.05
C ASN A 54 16.63 6.41 -23.43
N TRP A 55 16.56 6.75 -22.13
CA TRP A 55 15.29 6.87 -21.40
C TRP A 55 15.25 8.13 -20.55
N ARG A 56 14.44 9.08 -21.02
CA ARG A 56 14.17 10.36 -20.34
C ARG A 56 13.69 10.10 -18.90
N GLY A 57 14.40 10.64 -17.89
CA GLY A 57 14.14 10.40 -16.46
C GLY A 57 15.04 9.38 -15.76
N PHE A 58 16.07 8.83 -16.45
CA PHE A 58 17.07 7.91 -15.88
C PHE A 58 18.51 8.47 -15.87
N ASP A 59 18.68 9.70 -16.37
CA ASP A 59 19.95 10.43 -16.38
C ASP A 59 20.45 10.68 -14.95
N GLU A 60 21.78 10.64 -14.74
CA GLU A 60 22.43 10.84 -13.43
C GLU A 60 22.11 12.21 -12.80
N HIS A 61 21.67 13.17 -13.61
CA HIS A 61 21.28 14.52 -13.22
C HIS A 61 19.78 14.81 -13.31
N ASP A 62 19.00 13.92 -13.92
CA ASP A 62 17.55 14.00 -13.87
C ASP A 62 17.11 13.52 -12.49
N GLY A 63 16.12 14.22 -11.91
CA GLY A 63 15.43 13.73 -10.75
C GLY A 63 14.68 12.46 -11.13
N PHE A 64 15.37 11.31 -11.11
CA PHE A 64 14.77 9.98 -11.16
C PHE A 64 13.51 10.01 -10.29
N PRO A 65 12.43 9.26 -10.59
CA PRO A 65 11.16 9.35 -9.87
C PRO A 65 11.24 8.84 -8.43
N TRP A 66 12.31 9.13 -7.69
CA TRP A 66 12.43 9.16 -6.23
C TRP A 66 11.20 9.75 -5.56
N VAL A 67 10.57 10.78 -6.14
CA VAL A 67 9.29 11.28 -5.62
C VAL A 67 8.20 10.20 -5.71
N PHE A 68 8.08 9.52 -6.84
CA PHE A 68 7.14 8.38 -6.99
C PHE A 68 7.52 7.21 -6.07
N VAL A 69 8.81 6.83 -6.03
CA VAL A 69 9.32 5.75 -5.16
C VAL A 69 9.04 6.07 -3.70
N ALA A 70 9.31 7.30 -3.25
CA ALA A 70 9.05 7.75 -1.89
C ALA A 70 7.56 7.77 -1.58
N LEU A 71 6.71 8.29 -2.47
CA LEU A 71 5.26 8.28 -2.30
C LEU A 71 4.70 6.85 -2.23
N CYS A 72 5.15 5.96 -3.10
CA CYS A 72 4.76 4.55 -3.10
C CYS A 72 5.25 3.81 -1.85
N ALA A 73 6.49 4.08 -1.38
CA ALA A 73 7.02 3.49 -0.16
C ALA A 73 6.22 3.97 1.07
N VAL A 74 5.96 5.28 1.18
CA VAL A 74 5.16 5.84 2.28
C VAL A 74 3.74 5.29 2.24
N ALA A 75 3.10 5.26 1.08
CA ALA A 75 1.76 4.70 0.92
C ALA A 75 1.71 3.20 1.26
N GLY A 76 2.73 2.44 0.87
CA GLY A 76 2.85 1.02 1.20
C GLY A 76 2.99 0.77 2.70
N VAL A 77 3.88 1.49 3.37
CA VAL A 77 4.09 1.40 4.82
C VAL A 77 2.82 1.81 5.59
N TRP A 78 2.19 2.92 5.19
CA TRP A 78 0.94 3.37 5.80
C TRP A 78 -0.17 2.33 5.66
N SER A 79 -0.30 1.73 4.48
CA SER A 79 -1.29 0.71 4.20
C SER A 79 -1.07 -0.56 5.02
N LEU A 80 0.19 -0.96 5.25
CA LEU A 80 0.53 -2.06 6.17
C LEU A 80 0.12 -1.74 7.60
N PHE A 81 0.36 -0.51 8.07
CA PHE A 81 -0.06 -0.09 9.40
C PHE A 81 -1.58 -0.16 9.58
N VAL A 82 -2.34 0.31 8.57
CA VAL A 82 -3.80 0.20 8.56
C VAL A 82 -4.23 -1.27 8.55
N ALA A 83 -3.61 -2.12 7.72
CA ALA A 83 -3.91 -3.54 7.68
C ALA A 83 -3.68 -4.24 9.03
N LEU A 84 -2.58 -3.92 9.72
CA LEU A 84 -2.27 -4.45 11.05
C LEU A 84 -3.32 -4.03 12.08
N ARG A 85 -3.76 -2.77 12.07
CA ARG A 85 -4.85 -2.30 12.95
C ARG A 85 -6.16 -3.06 12.67
N GLN A 86 -6.49 -3.30 11.40
CA GLN A 86 -7.70 -4.05 11.03
C GLN A 86 -7.61 -5.53 11.42
N TRP A 87 -6.42 -6.14 11.32
CA TRP A 87 -6.18 -7.50 11.82
C TRP A 87 -6.31 -7.60 13.34
N ALA A 88 -5.76 -6.63 14.07
CA ALA A 88 -5.89 -6.55 15.53
C ALA A 88 -7.36 -6.40 15.94
N ARG A 89 -8.11 -5.55 15.22
CA ARG A 89 -9.55 -5.34 15.43
C ARG A 89 -10.37 -6.58 15.12
N ALA A 90 -10.09 -7.27 14.01
CA ALA A 90 -10.73 -8.55 13.68
C ALA A 90 -10.50 -9.61 14.77
N ARG A 91 -9.29 -9.69 15.34
CA ARG A 91 -8.97 -10.59 16.46
C ARG A 91 -9.74 -10.22 17.72
N TYR A 92 -9.82 -8.93 18.04
CA TYR A 92 -10.57 -8.43 19.19
C TYR A 92 -12.08 -8.76 19.09
N LEU A 93 -12.68 -8.50 17.92
CA LEU A 93 -14.08 -8.85 17.66
C LEU A 93 -14.32 -10.37 17.71
N ALA A 94 -13.39 -11.17 17.19
CA ALA A 94 -13.47 -12.63 17.24
C ALA A 94 -13.35 -13.21 18.67
N GLN A 95 -12.76 -12.46 19.60
CA GLN A 95 -12.64 -12.83 21.02
C GLN A 95 -13.87 -12.45 21.86
N GLY A 96 -14.96 -11.98 21.22
CA GLY A 96 -16.15 -11.54 21.95
C GLY A 96 -16.04 -10.13 22.53
N GLY A 97 -15.03 -9.35 22.10
CA GLY A 97 -14.96 -7.92 22.34
C GLY A 97 -16.01 -7.17 21.52
N GLY A 98 -17.29 -7.34 21.86
CA GLY A 98 -18.33 -6.41 21.47
C GLY A 98 -18.18 -5.08 22.24
N PRO A 99 -18.78 -3.98 21.76
CA PRO A 99 -18.71 -2.68 22.43
C PRO A 99 -19.14 -2.74 23.90
#